data_AF-A0A538G3R0-F1
#
_entry.id   AF-A0A538G3R0-F1
#
_cell.length_a   1.000
_cell.length_b   1.000
_cell.length_c   1.000
_cell.angle_alpha   90.00
_cell.angle_beta   90.00
_cell.angle_gamma   90.00
#
_symmetry.space_group_name_H-M   'P 1'
#
loop_
_entity.id
_entity.type
_entity.pdbx_description
1 polymer ?
#
loop_
_entity_poly.entity_id
_entity_poly.type
_entity_poly.pdbx_seq_one_letter_code
_entity_poly.pdbx_strand_id
1 'polypeptide(L)'
;MLELVVANRGNVTEEVGRDRALVSLRRHGTVLASLRPEARELLPHTLGFVLFRYRGPTKGRVSALVTLASDSGDAVMYRTFRIRL
;
A
#
# COMPACT_ATOMS: atom_id res chain seq x y z
N MET A 1 9.15 -9.24 -1.18
CA MET A 1 8.30 -8.31 -1.95
C MET A 1 6.90 -8.39 -1.39
N LEU A 2 6.17 -7.27 -1.28
CA LEU A 2 4.77 -7.26 -0.86
C LEU A 2 3.91 -6.74 -2.02
N GLU A 3 2.82 -7.45 -2.31
CA GLU A 3 1.89 -7.13 -3.38
C GLU A 3 0.54 -6.77 -2.78
N LEU A 4 -0.02 -5.64 -3.21
CA LEU A 4 -1.36 -5.20 -2.84
C LEU A 4 -2.25 -5.24 -4.08
N VAL A 5 -3.36 -5.96 -4.00
CA VAL A 5 -4.42 -5.90 -5.02
C VAL A 5 -5.26 -4.66 -4.75
N VAL A 6 -5.39 -3.81 -5.75
CA VAL A 6 -6.25 -2.63 -5.73
C VAL A 6 -7.25 -2.71 -6.87
N ALA A 7 -8.42 -2.09 -6.65
CA ALA A 7 -9.48 -2.00 -7.64
C ALA A 7 -9.75 -0.54 -7.93
N ASN A 8 -9.60 -0.11 -9.18
CA ASN A 8 -10.16 1.16 -9.62
C ASN A 8 -11.64 0.92 -9.93
N ARG A 9 -12.53 1.39 -9.04
CA ARG A 9 -13.98 1.31 -9.21
C ARG A 9 -14.59 2.59 -9.78
N GLY A 10 -13.76 3.61 -10.01
CA GLY A 10 -14.17 4.87 -10.60
C GLY A 10 -14.18 4.83 -12.12
N ASN A 11 -14.47 6.00 -12.70
CA ASN A 11 -14.62 6.19 -14.14
C ASN A 11 -13.40 6.88 -14.79
N VAL A 12 -12.39 7.23 -13.99
CA VAL A 12 -11.16 7.90 -14.43
C VAL A 12 -9.96 6.99 -14.20
N THR A 13 -8.93 7.12 -15.03
CA THR A 13 -7.65 6.46 -14.79
C THR A 13 -7.03 7.03 -13.52
N GLU A 14 -6.63 6.15 -12.61
CA GLU A 14 -6.02 6.51 -11.34
C GLU A 14 -4.54 6.19 -11.37
N GLU A 15 -3.71 7.10 -10.87
CA GLU A 15 -2.34 6.80 -10.55
C GLU A 15 -2.27 6.32 -9.09
N VAL A 16 -1.68 5.16 -8.84
CA VAL A 16 -1.37 4.70 -7.48
C VAL A 16 0.15 4.66 -7.34
N GLY A 17 0.69 5.62 -6.60
CA GLY A 17 2.12 5.85 -6.49
C GLY A 17 2.57 6.37 -5.13
N ARG A 18 3.78 6.96 -5.09
CA ARG A 18 4.50 7.32 -3.85
C ARG A 18 3.71 8.17 -2.87
N ASP A 19 2.85 9.04 -3.38
CA ASP A 19 2.11 10.01 -2.57
C ASP A 19 0.67 9.57 -2.28
N ARG A 20 0.21 8.51 -2.96
CA ARG A 20 -1.16 7.99 -2.84
C ARG A 20 -1.24 6.67 -2.10
N ALA A 21 -0.13 5.97 -1.88
CA ALA A 21 -0.12 4.70 -1.17
C ALA A 21 1.11 4.54 -0.28
N LEU A 22 0.88 4.07 0.96
CA LEU A 22 1.91 3.81 1.95
C LEU A 22 1.61 2.49 2.68
N VAL A 23 2.63 1.68 2.88
CA VAL A 23 2.56 0.51 3.78
C VAL A 23 3.51 0.71 4.95
N SER A 24 2.97 0.83 6.16
CA SER A 24 3.76 0.80 7.39
C SER A 24 3.76 -0.60 7.98
N LEU A 25 4.94 -1.22 8.08
CA LEU A 25 5.14 -2.48 8.78
C LEU A 25 5.35 -2.18 10.26
N ARG A 26 4.55 -2.80 11.13
CA ARG A 26 4.54 -2.56 12.57
C ARG A 26 4.68 -3.86 13.36
N ARG A 27 5.40 -3.82 14.47
CA ARG A 27 5.47 -4.92 15.45
C ARG A 27 5.37 -4.32 16.84
N HIS A 28 4.43 -4.83 17.65
CA HIS A 28 4.17 -4.34 19.01
C HIS A 28 4.01 -2.80 19.09
N GLY A 29 3.36 -2.20 18.09
CA GLY A 29 3.16 -0.73 18.01
C GLY A 29 4.32 0.03 17.36
N THR A 30 5.53 -0.52 17.30
CA THR A 30 6.69 0.11 16.68
C THR A 30 6.65 -0.02 15.16
N VAL A 31 6.91 1.08 14.43
CA VAL A 31 7.08 1.06 12.97
C VAL A 31 8.48 0.53 12.64
N LEU A 32 8.53 -0.60 11.94
CA LEU A 32 9.77 -1.25 11.49
C LEU A 32 10.24 -0.75 10.12
N ALA A 33 9.29 -0.43 9.24
CA ALA A 33 9.58 0.10 7.91
C ALA A 33 8.34 0.80 7.34
N SER A 34 8.59 1.80 6.49
CA SER A 34 7.59 2.47 5.67
C SER A 34 7.92 2.24 4.21
N LEU A 35 7.02 1.60 3.47
CA LEU A 35 7.20 1.21 2.08
C LEU A 35 6.31 2.06 1.21
N ARG A 36 6.91 2.71 0.21
CA ARG A 36 6.19 3.36 -0.88
C ARG A 36 6.25 2.46 -2.11
N PRO A 37 5.20 2.42 -2.92
CA PRO A 37 5.21 1.61 -4.12
C PRO A 37 5.90 2.33 -5.27
N GLU A 38 6.14 1.58 -6.33
CA GLU A 38 6.38 2.17 -7.66
C GLU A 38 5.06 2.70 -8.20
N ALA A 39 5.11 3.84 -8.90
CA ALA A 39 3.95 4.46 -9.50
C ALA A 39 3.35 3.53 -10.56
N ARG A 40 2.02 3.43 -10.57
CA ARG A 40 1.28 2.58 -11.50
C ARG A 40 -0.03 3.22 -11.88
N GLU A 41 -0.32 3.21 -13.17
CA GLU A 41 -1.63 3.56 -13.69
C GLU A 41 -2.61 2.39 -13.56
N LEU A 42 -3.85 2.71 -13.20
CA LEU A 42 -4.99 1.81 -13.09
C LEU A 42 -6.14 2.36 -13.91
N LEU A 43 -6.47 1.64 -14.98
CA LEU A 43 -7.60 1.98 -15.84
C LEU A 43 -8.93 1.87 -15.09
N PRO A 44 -9.97 2.63 -15.50
CA PRO A 44 -11.31 2.52 -14.94
C PRO A 44 -11.82 1.08 -14.89
N HIS A 45 -12.52 0.72 -13.82
CA HIS A 45 -13.14 -0.60 -13.61
C HIS A 45 -12.17 -1.80 -13.70
N THR A 46 -10.89 -1.60 -13.39
CA THR A 46 -9.89 -2.68 -13.42
C THR A 46 -9.33 -3.03 -12.03
N LEU A 47 -8.76 -4.24 -11.95
CA LEU A 47 -7.90 -4.65 -10.86
C LEU A 47 -6.44 -4.49 -11.27
N GLY A 48 -5.58 -4.18 -10.30
CA GLY A 48 -4.14 -4.18 -10.54
C GLY A 48 -3.34 -4.45 -9.28
N PHE A 49 -2.05 -4.69 -9.48
CA PHE A 49 -1.11 -5.00 -8.42
C PHE A 49 -0.18 -3.82 -8.17
N VAL A 50 -0.09 -3.40 -6.91
CA VAL A 50 0.85 -2.38 -6.47
C VAL A 50 1.95 -3.06 -5.68
N LEU A 51 3.19 -2.85 -6.11
CA LEU A 51 4.36 -3.56 -5.59
C LEU A 51 5.12 -2.70 -4.58
N PHE A 52 5.40 -3.28 -3.42
CA PHE A 52 6.16 -2.67 -2.33
C PHE A 52 7.43 -3.46 -2.08
N ARG A 53 8.58 -2.80 -2.22
CA ARG A 53 9.89 -3.42 -1.99
C ARG A 53 10.30 -3.31 -0.54
N TYR A 54 10.23 -4.42 0.19
CA TYR A 54 10.84 -4.56 1.52
C TYR A 54 12.31 -4.99 1.38
N ARG A 55 13.23 -4.18 1.91
CA ARG A 55 14.68 -4.46 1.97
C ARG A 55 15.22 -4.55 3.40
N GLY A 56 14.34 -4.54 4.40
CA GLY A 56 14.75 -4.57 5.80
C GLY A 56 15.19 -5.98 6.24
N PRO A 57 15.95 -6.07 7.34
CA PRO A 57 16.46 -7.34 7.86
C PRO A 57 15.43 -8.13 8.69
N THR A 58 14.32 -7.50 9.09
CA THR A 58 13.37 -8.07 10.03
C THR A 58 12.50 -9.13 9.37
N LYS A 59 12.47 -10.32 9.98
CA LYS A 59 11.62 -11.45 9.58
C LYS A 59 10.55 -11.75 10.62
N GLY A 60 9.52 -12.51 10.22
CA GLY A 60 8.48 -13.00 11.12
C GLY A 60 7.18 -12.20 11.06
N ARG A 61 6.28 -12.42 12.03
CA ARG A 61 4.94 -11.81 12.02
C ARG A 61 5.00 -10.31 12.28
N VAL A 62 4.25 -9.55 11.48
CA VAL A 62 4.08 -8.08 11.60
C VAL A 62 2.65 -7.69 11.19
N SER A 63 2.24 -6.49 11.59
CA SER A 63 1.04 -5.83 11.07
C SER A 63 1.45 -4.88 9.94
N ALA A 64 0.89 -5.06 8.75
CA ALA A 64 1.01 -4.12 7.65
C ALA A 64 -0.20 -3.19 7.65
N LEU A 65 0.01 -1.92 8.00
CA LEU A 65 -0.99 -0.86 7.83
C LEU A 65 -0.83 -0.28 6.42
N VAL A 66 -1.85 -0.48 5.60
CA VAL A 66 -1.99 0.12 4.26
C VAL A 66 -2.78 1.41 4.41
N THR A 67 -2.24 2.50 3.89
CA THR A 67 -2.92 3.79 3.75
C THR A 67 -3.00 4.13 2.27
N LEU A 68 -4.21 4.44 1.79
CA LEU A 68 -4.46 4.96 0.46
C LEU A 68 -5.05 6.37 0.59
N ALA A 69 -4.45 7.32 -0.12
CA ALA A 69 -4.97 8.68 -0.22
C ALA A 69 -5.81 8.83 -1.49
N SER A 70 -6.83 9.69 -1.41
CA SER A 70 -7.57 10.17 -2.58
C SER A 70 -6.87 11.38 -3.19
N ASP A 71 -7.28 11.76 -4.39
CA ASP A 71 -6.78 12.93 -5.12
C ASP A 71 -6.91 14.25 -4.34
N SER A 72 -7.83 14.31 -3.37
CA SER A 72 -8.01 15.45 -2.47
C SER A 72 -6.95 15.56 -1.36
N GLY A 73 -5.98 14.63 -1.28
CA GLY A 73 -4.90 14.65 -0.28
C GLY A 73 -5.27 14.07 1.09
N ASP A 74 -6.56 13.77 1.34
CA ASP A 74 -7.00 13.07 2.53
C ASP A 74 -6.72 11.57 2.44
N ALA A 75 -6.34 10.95 3.56
CA ALA A 75 -6.22 9.50 3.68
C ALA A 75 -7.63 8.87 3.70
N VAL A 76 -8.14 8.53 2.51
CA VAL A 76 -9.52 8.04 2.35
C VAL A 76 -9.68 6.60 2.81
N MET A 77 -8.60 5.80 2.87
CA MET A 77 -8.71 4.41 3.28
C MET A 77 -7.50 3.91 4.06
N TYR A 78 -7.78 3.25 5.19
CA TYR A 78 -6.79 2.50 5.96
C TYR A 78 -7.25 1.05 6.11
N ARG A 79 -6.32 0.09 5.95
CA ARG A 79 -6.55 -1.32 6.30
C ARG A 79 -5.31 -1.93 6.91
N THR A 80 -5.52 -2.76 7.93
CA THR A 80 -4.45 -3.51 8.59
C THR A 80 -4.51 -4.98 8.21
N PHE A 81 -3.37 -5.54 7.83
CA PHE A 81 -3.20 -6.95 7.51
C PHE A 81 -2.15 -7.57 8.42
N ARG A 82 -2.36 -8.79 8.88
CA ARG A 82 -1.32 -9.55 9.58
C ARG A 82 -0.59 -10.40 8.55
N ILE A 83 0.71 -10.16 8.42
CA ILE A 83 1.55 -10.85 7.44
C ILE A 83 2.80 -11.42 8.11
N ARG A 84 3.51 -12.28 7.39
CA ARG A 84 4.83 -12.78 7.78
C ARG A 84 5.85 -12.31 6.74
N LEU A 85 6.89 -11.62 7.19
CA LEU A 85 8.05 -11.20 6.40
C LEU A 85 9.10 -12.31 6.31
#